data_AF-A0A7C6GLU3-F1
#
_entry.id   AF-A0A7C6GLU3-F1
#
_cell.length_a   1.000
_cell.length_b   1.000
_cell.length_c   1.000
_cell.angle_alpha   90.00
_cell.angle_beta   90.00
_cell.angle_gamma   90.00
#
_symmetry.space_group_name_H-M   'P 1'
#
loop_
_entity.id
_entity.type
_entity.pdbx_description
1 polymer ?
#
loop_
_entity_poly.entity_id
_entity_poly.type
_entity_poly.pdbx_seq_one_letter_code
_entity_poly.pdbx_strand_id
1 'polypeptide(L)'
;MSIGLLLLIGVGILILLGLAQQVLDRLYLNDKQALIILAAMVVGSFIDLPLYRGDPPVSINIGGAIIPLALSIYVLYRAGTAKETKRGILGSVLVGGIIYGVSKLYHFDTHTGFIEPQYLWGILAGLTAYLIGRSRRLAFIGATMGVILVDLAHAVEAGLTGRFSPTRIGGAGVLDTVVLAGLIGVVLAEVIGETRESLQGGPDRSSERAEELQAPEQREGGEEHD
;
A
#
# COMPACT_ATOMS: atom_id res chain seq x y z
N MET A 1 0.06 23.92 6.26
CA MET A 1 0.78 22.84 5.54
C MET A 1 -0.25 21.96 4.87
N SER A 2 0.00 21.45 3.66
CA SER A 2 -0.93 20.51 3.03
C SER A 2 -0.97 19.21 3.85
N ILE A 3 -2.16 18.62 4.02
CA ILE A 3 -2.36 17.37 4.76
C ILE A 3 -1.48 16.26 4.17
N GLY A 4 -1.35 16.22 2.84
CA GLY A 4 -0.45 15.28 2.16
C GLY A 4 1.02 15.42 2.56
N LEU A 5 1.55 16.64 2.71
CA LEU A 5 2.93 16.82 3.17
C LEU A 5 3.12 16.33 4.62
N LEU A 6 2.13 16.56 5.48
CA LEU A 6 2.15 16.03 6.85
C LEU A 6 2.13 14.50 6.86
N LEU A 7 1.31 13.87 6.02
CA LEU A 7 1.29 12.41 5.86
C LEU A 7 2.63 11.89 5.37
N LEU A 8 3.23 12.51 4.35
CA LEU A 8 4.52 12.10 3.81
C LEU A 8 5.63 12.17 4.87
N ILE A 9 5.72 13.30 5.57
CA ILE A 9 6.69 13.51 6.66
C ILE A 9 6.43 12.50 7.78
N GLY A 10 5.15 12.29 8.15
CA GLY A 10 4.75 11.32 9.15
C GLY A 10 5.20 9.90 8.80
N VAL A 11 4.94 9.44 7.58
CA VAL A 11 5.38 8.13 7.08
C VAL A 11 6.90 8.03 7.13
N GLY A 12 7.62 9.07 6.68
CA GLY A 12 9.08 9.10 6.75
C GLY A 12 9.62 8.97 8.18
N ILE A 13 9.01 9.68 9.13
CA ILE A 13 9.35 9.60 10.56
C ILE A 13 9.06 8.20 11.10
N LEU A 14 7.89 7.61 10.81
CA LEU A 14 7.54 6.27 11.26
C LEU A 14 8.55 5.22 10.78
N ILE A 15 9.05 5.34 9.55
CA ILE A 15 10.08 4.43 9.02
C ILE A 15 11.42 4.66 9.73
N LEU A 16 11.85 5.92 9.90
CA LEU A 16 13.11 6.25 10.57
C LEU A 16 13.15 5.80 12.04
N LEU A 17 12.00 5.86 12.72
CA LEU A 17 11.86 5.40 14.11
C LEU A 17 11.68 3.87 14.22
N GLY A 18 11.63 3.13 13.10
CA GLY A 18 11.38 1.69 13.09
C GLY A 18 9.93 1.30 13.45
N LEU A 19 9.03 2.26 13.61
CA LEU A 19 7.62 2.02 13.93
C LEU A 19 6.85 1.37 12.77
N ALA A 20 7.36 1.53 11.54
CA ALA A 20 6.79 0.90 10.35
C ALA A 20 7.30 -0.54 10.09
N GLN A 21 8.23 -1.07 10.90
CA GLN A 21 8.90 -2.35 10.62
C GLN A 21 7.93 -3.51 10.39
N GLN A 22 6.91 -3.65 11.24
CA GLN A 22 5.91 -4.70 11.10
C GLN A 22 5.17 -4.64 9.76
N VAL A 23 4.87 -3.43 9.29
CA VAL A 23 4.25 -3.21 7.98
C VAL A 23 5.24 -3.54 6.86
N LEU A 24 6.45 -3.02 6.94
CA LEU A 24 7.49 -3.16 5.92
C LEU A 24 7.90 -4.63 5.73
N ASP A 25 8.03 -5.39 6.81
CA ASP A 25 8.34 -6.82 6.78
C ASP A 25 7.29 -7.61 5.99
N ARG A 26 6.02 -7.25 6.14
CA ARG A 26 4.93 -7.88 5.37
C ARG A 26 5.00 -7.52 3.89
N LEU A 27 5.55 -6.36 3.54
CA LEU A 27 5.82 -5.94 2.17
C LEU A 27 7.21 -6.39 1.67
N TYR A 28 7.94 -7.19 2.44
CA TYR A 28 9.29 -7.68 2.13
C TYR A 28 10.34 -6.57 1.98
N LEU A 29 10.16 -5.47 2.70
CA LEU A 29 11.06 -4.32 2.69
C LEU A 29 11.75 -4.18 4.05
N ASN A 30 13.00 -3.74 4.02
CA ASN A 30 13.64 -3.16 5.21
C ASN A 30 13.52 -1.63 5.23
N ASP A 31 13.84 -1.02 6.36
CA ASP A 31 13.73 0.43 6.57
C ASP A 31 14.50 1.25 5.51
N LYS A 32 15.71 0.81 5.14
CA LYS A 32 16.52 1.48 4.12
C LYS A 32 15.87 1.44 2.75
N GLN A 33 15.36 0.28 2.35
CA GLN A 33 14.65 0.10 1.08
C GLN A 33 13.39 0.95 1.05
N ALA A 34 12.62 0.97 2.14
CA ALA A 34 11.43 1.78 2.26
C ALA A 34 11.72 3.28 2.13
N LEU A 35 12.78 3.78 2.77
CA LEU A 35 13.22 5.18 2.64
C LEU A 35 13.69 5.52 1.23
N ILE A 36 14.45 4.63 0.58
CA ILE A 36 14.89 4.81 -0.81
C ILE A 36 13.68 4.88 -1.75
N ILE A 37 12.72 3.97 -1.57
CA ILE A 37 11.48 3.96 -2.37
C ILE A 37 10.69 5.25 -2.11
N LEU A 38 10.53 5.66 -0.86
CA LEU A 38 9.84 6.90 -0.51
C LEU A 38 10.50 8.12 -1.15
N ALA A 39 11.83 8.24 -1.06
CA ALA A 39 12.59 9.30 -1.70
C ALA A 39 12.46 9.26 -3.23
N ALA A 40 12.51 8.06 -3.83
CA ALA A 40 12.31 7.87 -5.26
C ALA A 40 10.89 8.26 -5.69
N MET A 41 9.87 8.00 -4.87
CA MET A 41 8.49 8.45 -5.12
C MET A 41 8.39 9.98 -5.07
N VAL A 42 9.04 10.62 -4.10
CA VAL A 42 9.06 12.09 -3.98
C VAL A 42 9.75 12.71 -5.20
N VAL A 43 10.93 12.23 -5.59
CA VAL A 43 11.65 12.75 -6.78
C VAL A 43 10.88 12.42 -8.06
N GLY A 44 10.38 11.19 -8.18
CA GLY A 44 9.59 10.74 -9.32
C GLY A 44 8.25 11.45 -9.48
N SER A 45 7.76 12.12 -8.42
CA SER A 45 6.53 12.93 -8.48
C SER A 45 6.65 14.09 -9.47
N PHE A 46 7.87 14.57 -9.73
CA PHE A 46 8.14 15.65 -10.69
C PHE A 46 8.31 15.16 -12.13
N ILE A 47 8.12 13.85 -12.39
CA ILE A 47 8.35 13.24 -13.70
C ILE A 47 7.07 12.60 -14.20
N ASP A 48 6.47 13.22 -15.22
CA ASP A 48 5.32 12.69 -15.96
C ASP A 48 5.75 12.13 -17.32
N LEU A 49 5.42 10.87 -17.57
CA LEU A 49 5.65 10.21 -18.86
C LEU A 49 4.38 10.30 -19.72
N PRO A 50 4.45 10.88 -20.93
CA PRO A 50 3.31 10.92 -21.83
C PRO A 50 3.07 9.52 -22.42
N LEU A 51 1.90 8.93 -22.14
CA LEU A 51 1.47 7.65 -22.72
C LEU A 51 0.78 7.85 -24.07
N TYR A 52 0.00 8.91 -24.19
CA TYR A 52 -0.70 9.29 -25.42
C TYR A 52 -0.67 10.81 -25.57
N ARG A 53 -0.23 11.28 -26.74
CA ARG A 53 -0.09 12.71 -27.06
C ARG A 53 -1.26 13.26 -27.90
N GLY A 54 -2.30 12.47 -28.15
CA GLY A 54 -3.49 12.96 -28.84
C GLY A 54 -4.44 13.72 -27.92
N ASP A 55 -5.70 13.81 -28.31
CA ASP A 55 -6.68 14.66 -27.63
C ASP A 55 -7.87 13.82 -27.12
N PRO A 56 -8.05 13.65 -25.79
CA PRO A 56 -7.25 14.24 -24.71
C PRO A 56 -5.91 13.52 -24.47
N PRO A 57 -4.86 14.22 -23.99
CA PRO A 57 -3.58 13.61 -23.67
C PRO A 57 -3.68 12.74 -22.42
N VAL A 58 -2.89 11.67 -22.41
CA VAL A 58 -2.77 10.75 -21.27
C VAL A 58 -1.32 10.71 -20.82
N SER A 59 -1.08 10.93 -19.53
CA SER A 59 0.24 10.79 -18.92
C SER A 59 0.18 9.91 -17.67
N ILE A 60 1.34 9.37 -17.30
CA ILE A 60 1.53 8.60 -16.06
C ILE A 60 2.69 9.18 -15.27
N ASN A 61 2.49 9.38 -13.98
CA ASN A 61 3.50 9.92 -13.09
C ASN A 61 4.40 8.80 -12.53
N ILE A 62 5.72 9.03 -12.49
CA ILE A 62 6.65 8.02 -11.97
C ILE A 62 6.43 7.79 -10.47
N GLY A 63 6.36 8.87 -9.69
CA GLY A 63 6.25 8.80 -8.24
C GLY A 63 4.88 8.34 -7.75
N GLY A 64 3.82 8.79 -8.41
CA GLY A 64 2.43 8.52 -8.02
C GLY A 64 1.83 7.24 -8.58
N ALA A 65 2.33 6.73 -9.71
CA ALA A 65 1.77 5.52 -10.33
C ALA A 65 2.81 4.42 -10.59
N ILE A 66 3.94 4.72 -11.24
CA ILE A 66 4.87 3.67 -11.67
C ILE A 66 5.58 3.00 -10.50
N ILE A 67 6.14 3.78 -9.57
CA ILE A 67 6.83 3.21 -8.41
C ILE A 67 5.85 2.42 -7.51
N PRO A 68 4.65 2.94 -7.17
CA PRO A 68 3.64 2.16 -6.45
C PRO A 68 3.23 0.87 -7.18
N LEU A 69 3.05 0.92 -8.50
CA LEU A 69 2.75 -0.25 -9.31
C LEU A 69 3.88 -1.28 -9.24
N ALA A 70 5.13 -0.83 -9.43
CA ALA A 70 6.30 -1.69 -9.36
C ALA A 70 6.45 -2.34 -7.98
N LEU A 71 6.22 -1.58 -6.91
CA LEU A 71 6.24 -2.12 -5.55
C LEU A 71 5.13 -3.15 -5.34
N SER A 72 3.94 -2.91 -5.90
CA SER A 72 2.81 -3.84 -5.80
C SER A 72 3.09 -5.15 -6.52
N ILE A 73 3.67 -5.08 -7.72
CA ILE A 73 4.14 -6.24 -8.48
C ILE A 73 5.23 -6.98 -7.71
N TYR A 74 6.17 -6.25 -7.10
CA TYR A 74 7.22 -6.84 -6.25
C TYR A 74 6.64 -7.64 -5.08
N VAL A 75 5.70 -7.06 -4.32
CA VAL A 75 5.05 -7.75 -3.19
C VAL A 75 4.26 -8.97 -3.68
N LEU A 76 3.54 -8.85 -4.79
CA LEU A 76 2.79 -9.95 -5.40
C LEU A 76 3.71 -11.10 -5.84
N TYR A 77 4.86 -10.78 -6.44
CA TYR A 77 5.85 -11.77 -6.87
C TYR A 77 6.50 -12.47 -5.66
N ARG A 78 6.89 -11.71 -4.64
CA ARG A 78 7.51 -12.24 -3.41
C ARG A 78 6.57 -13.12 -2.57
N ALA A 79 5.25 -13.00 -2.74
CA ALA A 79 4.29 -13.88 -2.07
C ALA A 79 4.45 -15.37 -2.45
N GLY A 80 5.07 -15.67 -3.60
CA GLY A 80 5.64 -16.98 -3.94
C GLY A 80 4.66 -18.13 -4.21
N THR A 81 3.35 -17.94 -3.97
CA THR A 81 2.34 -19.00 -4.17
C THR A 81 1.27 -18.59 -5.17
N ALA A 82 0.90 -19.52 -6.07
CA ALA A 82 -0.14 -19.28 -7.07
C ALA A 82 -1.48 -18.86 -6.45
N LYS A 83 -1.79 -19.35 -5.24
CA LYS A 83 -2.99 -18.97 -4.49
C LYS A 83 -2.96 -17.50 -4.08
N GLU A 84 -1.85 -17.03 -3.50
CA GLU A 84 -1.72 -15.62 -3.10
C GLU A 84 -1.67 -14.71 -4.33
N THR A 85 -0.99 -15.12 -5.42
CA THR A 85 -0.98 -14.38 -6.68
C THR A 85 -2.39 -14.20 -7.23
N LYS A 86 -3.18 -15.28 -7.31
CA LYS A 86 -4.57 -15.23 -7.78
C LYS A 86 -5.44 -14.34 -6.91
N ARG A 87 -5.28 -14.42 -5.58
CA ARG A 87 -6.02 -13.57 -4.63
C ARG A 87 -5.65 -12.09 -4.77
N GLY A 88 -4.38 -11.78 -4.99
CA GLY A 88 -3.91 -10.42 -5.26
C GLY A 88 -4.54 -9.85 -6.52
N ILE A 89 -4.40 -10.57 -7.64
CA ILE A 89 -4.96 -10.14 -8.94
C ILE A 89 -6.48 -9.97 -8.86
N LEU A 90 -7.20 -10.99 -8.36
CA LEU A 90 -8.65 -10.93 -8.23
C LEU A 90 -9.07 -9.82 -7.26
N GLY A 91 -8.34 -9.64 -6.17
CA GLY A 91 -8.57 -8.56 -5.21
C GLY A 91 -8.46 -7.19 -5.86
N SER A 92 -7.38 -6.93 -6.61
CA SER A 92 -7.19 -5.67 -7.33
C SER A 92 -8.29 -5.40 -8.36
N VAL A 93 -8.71 -6.43 -9.12
CA VAL A 93 -9.82 -6.31 -10.08
C VAL A 93 -11.14 -6.00 -9.36
N LEU A 94 -11.43 -6.67 -8.24
CA LEU A 94 -12.65 -6.41 -7.46
C LEU A 94 -12.65 -5.01 -6.83
N VAL A 95 -11.52 -4.57 -6.25
CA VAL A 95 -11.36 -3.20 -5.74
C VAL A 95 -11.59 -2.21 -6.87
N GLY A 96 -10.89 -2.37 -8.00
CA GLY A 96 -11.05 -1.48 -9.15
C GLY A 96 -12.49 -1.45 -9.67
N GLY A 97 -13.15 -2.60 -9.79
CA GLY A 97 -14.55 -2.68 -10.21
C GLY A 97 -15.52 -1.98 -9.26
N ILE A 98 -15.33 -2.14 -7.95
CA ILE A 98 -16.15 -1.47 -6.93
C ILE A 98 -15.93 0.04 -7.00
N ILE A 99 -14.69 0.51 -6.99
CA ILE A 99 -14.38 1.94 -7.00
C ILE A 99 -14.85 2.59 -8.31
N TYR A 100 -14.63 1.92 -9.45
CA TYR A 100 -15.17 2.38 -10.73
C TYR A 100 -16.70 2.45 -10.70
N GLY A 101 -17.39 1.43 -10.18
CA GLY A 101 -18.85 1.44 -10.04
C GLY A 101 -19.34 2.59 -9.15
N VAL A 102 -18.69 2.81 -8.00
CA VAL A 102 -19.03 3.93 -7.10
C VAL A 102 -18.80 5.28 -7.79
N SER A 103 -17.72 5.43 -8.58
CA SER A 103 -17.45 6.65 -9.35
C SER A 103 -18.54 6.98 -10.39
N LYS A 104 -19.34 6.00 -10.81
CA LYS A 104 -20.51 6.23 -11.69
C LYS A 104 -21.74 6.71 -10.95
N LEU A 105 -21.88 6.32 -9.69
CA LEU A 105 -23.05 6.63 -8.89
C LEU A 105 -22.86 7.91 -8.06
N TYR A 106 -21.62 8.22 -7.70
CA TYR A 106 -21.31 9.28 -6.75
C TYR A 106 -20.12 10.12 -7.21
N HIS A 107 -20.26 11.43 -7.07
CA HIS A 107 -19.22 12.41 -7.33
C HIS A 107 -19.00 13.22 -6.06
N PHE A 108 -17.81 13.13 -5.47
CA PHE A 108 -17.46 13.94 -4.30
C PHE A 108 -17.34 15.41 -4.71
N ASP A 109 -18.00 16.29 -3.96
CA ASP A 109 -17.97 17.74 -4.20
C ASP A 109 -16.55 18.29 -3.97
N THR A 110 -16.07 19.08 -4.92
CA THR A 110 -14.73 19.68 -4.92
C THR A 110 -14.71 21.10 -4.33
N HIS A 111 -15.88 21.71 -4.10
CA HIS A 111 -16.04 23.13 -3.74
C HIS A 111 -16.58 23.37 -2.33
N THR A 112 -17.34 22.42 -1.77
CA THR A 112 -17.99 22.60 -0.45
C THR A 112 -17.41 21.73 0.66
N GLY A 113 -16.58 20.74 0.33
CA GLY A 113 -16.00 19.80 1.28
C GLY A 113 -14.75 20.33 2.01
N PHE A 114 -14.63 20.02 3.30
CA PHE A 114 -13.40 20.26 4.08
C PHE A 114 -12.26 19.30 3.72
N ILE A 115 -12.58 18.17 3.07
CA ILE A 115 -11.62 17.12 2.69
C ILE A 115 -11.61 17.03 1.16
N GLU A 116 -10.40 17.09 0.59
CA GLU A 116 -10.24 16.94 -0.86
C GLU A 116 -10.72 15.55 -1.32
N PRO A 117 -11.47 15.45 -2.44
CA PRO A 117 -12.00 14.19 -2.96
C PRO A 117 -10.98 13.07 -3.09
N GLN A 118 -9.72 13.38 -3.42
CA GLN A 118 -8.65 12.39 -3.54
C GLN A 118 -8.42 11.60 -2.24
N TYR A 119 -8.55 12.25 -1.08
CA TYR A 119 -8.42 11.57 0.20
C TYR A 119 -9.60 10.64 0.45
N LEU A 120 -10.81 11.06 0.08
CA LEU A 120 -12.03 10.24 0.21
C LEU A 120 -11.97 9.01 -0.68
N TRP A 121 -11.53 9.17 -1.94
CA TRP A 121 -11.30 8.05 -2.85
C TRP A 121 -10.19 7.11 -2.34
N GLY A 122 -9.10 7.66 -1.81
CA GLY A 122 -8.01 6.88 -1.22
C GLY A 122 -8.47 6.07 -0.01
N ILE A 123 -9.25 6.67 0.89
CA ILE A 123 -9.86 6.00 2.04
C ILE A 123 -10.78 4.88 1.58
N LEU A 124 -11.66 5.15 0.62
CA LEU A 124 -12.62 4.17 0.11
C LEU A 124 -11.88 2.98 -0.51
N ALA A 125 -10.91 3.23 -1.39
CA ALA A 125 -10.11 2.19 -2.04
C ALA A 125 -9.29 1.36 -1.04
N GLY A 126 -8.61 2.02 -0.09
CA GLY A 126 -7.85 1.34 0.96
C GLY A 126 -8.73 0.47 1.86
N LEU A 127 -9.90 0.99 2.26
CA LEU A 127 -10.88 0.24 3.04
C LEU A 127 -11.43 -0.96 2.26
N THR A 128 -11.86 -0.78 1.02
CA THR A 128 -12.35 -1.87 0.18
C THR A 128 -11.28 -2.94 -0.02
N ALA A 129 -10.04 -2.54 -0.29
CA ALA A 129 -8.91 -3.47 -0.43
C ALA A 129 -8.62 -4.25 0.85
N TYR A 130 -8.66 -3.59 2.01
CA TYR A 130 -8.55 -4.27 3.30
C TYR A 130 -9.70 -5.28 3.50
N LEU A 131 -10.94 -4.89 3.22
CA LEU A 131 -12.11 -5.76 3.43
C LEU A 131 -12.07 -7.03 2.57
N ILE A 132 -11.55 -6.91 1.34
CA ILE A 132 -11.42 -8.02 0.39
C ILE A 132 -10.19 -8.88 0.71
N GLY A 133 -9.03 -8.24 0.91
CA GLY A 133 -7.76 -8.92 1.07
C GLY A 133 -7.53 -9.49 2.47
N ARG A 134 -7.99 -8.78 3.51
CA ARG A 134 -7.82 -9.08 4.94
C ARG A 134 -6.38 -9.38 5.38
N SER A 135 -5.39 -8.97 4.59
CA SER A 135 -3.98 -9.09 4.89
C SER A 135 -3.25 -7.84 4.41
N ARG A 136 -2.14 -7.51 5.07
CA ARG A 136 -1.33 -6.31 4.78
C ARG A 136 -0.87 -6.28 3.33
N ARG A 137 -0.37 -7.41 2.81
CA ARG A 137 0.03 -7.58 1.40
C ARG A 137 -1.13 -7.40 0.43
N LEU A 138 -2.24 -8.10 0.65
CA LEU A 138 -3.38 -8.06 -0.28
C LEU A 138 -4.10 -6.71 -0.23
N ALA A 139 -4.12 -6.05 0.93
CA ALA A 139 -4.67 -4.70 1.06
C ALA A 139 -3.81 -3.70 0.28
N PHE A 140 -2.47 -3.78 0.38
CA PHE A 140 -1.56 -2.97 -0.43
C PHE A 140 -1.80 -3.18 -1.93
N ILE A 141 -1.64 -4.43 -2.40
CA ILE A 141 -1.77 -4.81 -3.82
C ILE A 141 -3.15 -4.48 -4.37
N GLY A 142 -4.20 -4.77 -3.60
CA GLY A 142 -5.59 -4.52 -3.97
C GLY A 142 -5.87 -3.03 -4.16
N ALA A 143 -5.42 -2.21 -3.21
CA ALA A 143 -5.64 -0.77 -3.23
C ALA A 143 -4.87 -0.10 -4.36
N THR A 144 -3.56 -0.34 -4.47
CA THR A 144 -2.70 0.31 -5.46
C THR A 144 -3.06 -0.08 -6.89
N MET A 145 -3.06 -1.38 -7.19
CA MET A 145 -3.38 -1.85 -8.54
C MET A 145 -4.86 -1.61 -8.86
N GLY A 146 -5.76 -1.70 -7.87
CA GLY A 146 -7.18 -1.40 -8.06
C GLY A 146 -7.44 0.03 -8.48
N VAL A 147 -6.80 1.02 -7.82
CA VAL A 147 -6.91 2.43 -8.21
C VAL A 147 -6.29 2.68 -9.59
N ILE A 148 -5.12 2.10 -9.88
CA ILE A 148 -4.51 2.22 -11.21
C ILE A 148 -5.42 1.66 -12.32
N LEU A 149 -6.12 0.55 -12.04
CA LEU A 149 -7.09 -0.01 -12.99
C LEU A 149 -8.28 0.94 -13.21
N VAL A 150 -8.72 1.65 -12.18
CA VAL A 150 -9.79 2.67 -12.28
C VAL A 150 -9.31 3.83 -13.15
N ASP A 151 -8.13 4.38 -12.88
CA ASP A 151 -7.56 5.49 -13.65
C ASP A 151 -7.42 5.11 -15.13
N LEU A 152 -6.97 3.88 -15.41
CA LEU A 152 -6.89 3.37 -16.78
C LEU A 152 -8.27 3.23 -17.42
N ALA A 153 -9.27 2.74 -16.68
CA ALA A 153 -10.64 2.62 -17.18
C ALA A 153 -11.24 3.99 -17.51
N HIS A 154 -11.04 5.00 -16.65
CA HIS A 154 -11.47 6.38 -16.92
C HIS A 154 -10.72 6.99 -18.10
N ALA A 155 -9.41 6.73 -18.25
CA ALA A 155 -8.63 7.18 -19.41
C ALA A 155 -9.19 6.60 -20.73
N VAL A 156 -9.49 5.30 -20.75
CA VAL A 156 -10.09 4.62 -21.91
C VAL A 156 -11.47 5.19 -22.21
N GLU A 157 -12.32 5.35 -21.21
CA GLU A 157 -13.66 5.92 -21.38
C GLU A 157 -13.62 7.35 -21.92
N ALA A 158 -12.72 8.20 -21.41
CA ALA A 158 -12.55 9.56 -21.91
C ALA A 158 -12.18 9.57 -23.39
N GLY A 159 -11.25 8.70 -23.80
CA GLY A 159 -10.87 8.53 -25.21
C GLY A 159 -12.01 8.03 -26.11
N LEU A 160 -12.84 7.10 -25.62
CA LEU A 160 -13.97 6.57 -26.39
C LEU A 160 -15.16 7.55 -26.48
N THR A 161 -15.39 8.35 -25.45
CA THR A 161 -16.54 9.27 -25.37
C THR A 161 -16.24 10.66 -25.92
N GLY A 162 -14.99 10.93 -26.35
CA GLY A 162 -14.57 12.24 -26.85
C GLY A 162 -14.66 13.35 -25.80
N ARG A 163 -14.66 12.99 -24.51
CA ARG A 163 -14.68 13.98 -23.42
C ARG A 163 -13.27 14.56 -23.28
N PHE A 164 -13.15 15.87 -23.43
CA PHE A 164 -11.90 16.60 -23.24
C PHE A 164 -11.56 16.69 -21.74
N SER A 165 -10.90 15.67 -21.24
CA SER A 165 -10.32 15.67 -19.88
C SER A 165 -8.93 15.04 -19.94
N PRO A 166 -7.86 15.86 -19.86
CA PRO A 166 -6.50 15.34 -19.70
C PRO A 166 -6.45 14.35 -18.55
N THR A 167 -6.04 13.11 -18.82
CA THR A 167 -6.00 12.08 -17.77
C THR A 167 -4.56 11.90 -17.31
N ARG A 168 -4.34 12.13 -16.01
CA ARG A 168 -3.03 12.00 -15.38
C ARG A 168 -3.08 10.88 -14.34
N ILE A 169 -2.61 9.70 -14.73
CA ILE A 169 -2.54 8.54 -13.84
C ILE A 169 -1.44 8.79 -12.82
N GLY A 170 -1.77 8.78 -11.52
CA GLY A 170 -0.83 9.16 -10.48
C GLY A 170 -0.50 10.66 -10.44
N GLY A 171 -1.34 11.53 -11.02
CA GLY A 171 -1.01 12.92 -11.32
C GLY A 171 -0.67 13.81 -10.12
N ALA A 172 -1.04 13.42 -8.89
CA ALA A 172 -0.64 14.13 -7.68
C ALA A 172 0.69 13.63 -7.07
N GLY A 173 1.41 12.76 -7.78
CA GLY A 173 2.69 12.20 -7.35
C GLY A 173 2.56 11.35 -6.09
N VAL A 174 3.48 11.50 -5.14
CA VAL A 174 3.48 10.75 -3.87
C VAL A 174 2.23 10.98 -3.02
N LEU A 175 1.44 12.01 -3.33
CA LEU A 175 0.19 12.33 -2.65
C LEU A 175 -1.06 11.83 -3.39
N ASP A 176 -0.86 11.10 -4.48
CA ASP A 176 -1.94 10.57 -5.30
C ASP A 176 -2.78 9.51 -4.58
N THR A 177 -4.03 9.40 -5.02
CA THR A 177 -5.00 8.39 -4.58
C THR A 177 -4.40 6.99 -4.57
N VAL A 178 -3.57 6.63 -5.56
CA VAL A 178 -2.88 5.33 -5.62
C VAL A 178 -2.03 5.09 -4.36
N VAL A 179 -1.21 6.07 -3.98
CA VAL A 179 -0.30 5.98 -2.83
C VAL A 179 -1.09 5.99 -1.53
N LEU A 180 -2.04 6.91 -1.41
CA LEU A 180 -2.90 7.05 -0.24
C LEU A 180 -3.70 5.78 0.02
N ALA A 181 -4.32 5.20 -1.01
CA ALA A 181 -5.09 3.98 -0.90
C ALA A 181 -4.22 2.81 -0.42
N GLY A 182 -3.01 2.66 -0.99
CA GLY A 182 -2.05 1.64 -0.55
C GLY A 182 -1.67 1.79 0.92
N LEU A 183 -1.32 3.00 1.33
CA LEU A 183 -0.96 3.31 2.72
C LEU A 183 -2.13 3.03 3.68
N ILE A 184 -3.32 3.56 3.38
CA ILE A 184 -4.51 3.39 4.21
C ILE A 184 -4.90 1.92 4.31
N GLY A 185 -4.92 1.19 3.19
CA GLY A 185 -5.24 -0.23 3.18
C GLY A 185 -4.30 -1.05 4.06
N VAL A 186 -3.01 -0.75 4.03
CA VAL A 186 -2.00 -1.41 4.86
C VAL A 186 -2.14 -1.05 6.33
N VAL A 187 -2.32 0.23 6.66
CA VAL A 187 -2.52 0.68 8.05
C VAL A 187 -3.77 0.05 8.65
N LEU A 188 -4.89 0.01 7.91
CA LEU A 188 -6.11 -0.69 8.34
C LEU A 188 -5.86 -2.19 8.58
N ALA A 189 -5.08 -2.82 7.69
CA ALA A 189 -4.73 -4.23 7.83
C ALA A 189 -3.82 -4.51 9.03
N GLU A 190 -2.91 -3.58 9.36
CA GLU A 190 -2.06 -3.66 10.54
C GLU A 190 -2.90 -3.51 11.81
N VAL A 191 -3.59 -2.38 11.98
CA VAL A 191 -4.34 -2.06 13.20
C VAL A 191 -5.39 -3.13 13.50
N ILE A 192 -6.16 -3.55 12.50
CA ILE A 192 -7.23 -4.55 12.71
C ILE A 192 -6.64 -5.96 12.78
N GLY A 193 -5.57 -6.25 12.05
CA GLY A 193 -4.89 -7.54 12.09
C GLY A 193 -4.26 -7.82 13.46
N GLU A 194 -3.51 -6.85 13.98
CA GLU A 194 -2.88 -6.89 15.30
C GLU A 194 -3.93 -7.00 16.42
N THR A 195 -5.01 -6.21 16.34
CA THR A 195 -6.11 -6.29 17.31
C THR A 195 -6.74 -7.68 17.32
N ARG A 196 -6.92 -8.31 16.14
CA ARG A 196 -7.49 -9.65 16.03
C ARG A 196 -6.54 -10.72 16.60
N GLU A 197 -5.24 -10.64 16.29
CA GLU A 197 -4.24 -11.58 16.82
C GLU A 197 -4.15 -11.46 18.36
N SER A 198 -4.26 -10.25 18.90
CA SER A 198 -4.27 -9.99 20.35
C SER A 198 -5.50 -10.57 21.05
N LEU A 199 -6.69 -10.45 20.45
CA LEU A 199 -7.94 -11.00 21.00
C LEU A 199 -8.03 -12.52 20.91
N GLN A 200 -7.29 -13.14 20.00
CA GLN A 200 -7.28 -14.59 19.80
C GLN A 200 -6.25 -15.33 20.66
N GLY A 201 -5.62 -14.64 21.62
CA GLY A 201 -4.78 -15.25 22.66
C GLY A 201 -3.28 -14.92 22.57
N GLY A 202 -2.83 -14.18 21.55
CA GLY A 202 -1.41 -13.86 21.37
C GLY A 202 -0.54 -15.12 21.13
N PRO A 203 0.77 -14.96 20.88
CA PRO A 203 1.67 -16.10 20.78
C PRO A 203 1.72 -16.81 22.13
N ASP A 204 1.61 -18.14 22.12
CA ASP A 204 1.78 -18.97 23.31
C ASP A 204 3.21 -18.76 23.84
N ARG A 205 3.37 -17.83 24.79
CA ARG A 205 4.58 -17.70 25.58
C ARG A 205 4.51 -18.77 26.67
N SER A 206 4.46 -20.03 26.26
CA SER A 206 4.60 -21.13 27.20
C SER A 206 5.96 -20.96 27.91
N SER A 207 5.92 -21.06 29.22
CA SER A 207 7.04 -20.90 30.15
C SER A 207 8.24 -21.81 29.89
N GLU A 208 8.10 -22.79 28.99
CA GLU A 208 9.13 -23.77 28.63
C GLU A 208 10.36 -23.12 27.95
N ARG A 209 10.19 -22.03 27.19
CA ARG A 209 11.32 -21.36 26.53
C ARG A 209 12.14 -20.45 27.45
N ALA A 210 11.59 -20.07 28.61
CA ALA A 210 12.30 -19.28 29.61
C ALA A 210 13.29 -20.15 30.40
N GLU A 211 13.02 -21.45 30.56
CA GLU A 211 13.95 -22.40 31.20
C GLU A 211 15.13 -22.75 30.28
N GLU A 212 14.91 -22.92 28.98
CA GLU A 212 16.00 -23.21 28.02
C GLU A 212 17.02 -22.07 27.89
N LEU A 213 16.61 -20.82 28.10
CA LEU A 213 17.50 -19.65 28.06
C LEU A 213 18.30 -19.45 29.36
N GLN A 214 17.93 -20.12 30.46
CA GLN A 214 18.64 -20.03 31.74
C GLN A 214 19.68 -21.14 31.94
N ALA A 215 19.68 -22.19 31.12
CA ALA A 215 20.50 -23.38 31.33
C ALA A 215 21.68 -23.65 30.36
N PRO A 216 22.52 -22.67 29.91
CA PRO A 216 23.79 -23.03 29.27
C PRO A 216 25.00 -23.13 30.22
N GLU A 217 24.95 -22.58 31.43
CA GLU A 217 26.19 -22.29 32.20
C GLU A 217 26.68 -23.35 33.19
N GLN A 218 26.13 -24.57 33.21
CA GLN A 218 26.50 -25.58 34.23
C GLN A 218 26.96 -26.95 33.71
N ARG A 219 27.36 -27.08 32.44
CA ARG A 219 27.79 -28.40 31.90
C ARG A 219 29.21 -28.50 31.36
N GLU A 220 30.07 -27.53 31.64
CA GLU A 220 31.51 -27.65 31.36
C GLU A 220 32.31 -27.36 32.63
N GLY A 221 32.62 -28.40 33.41
CA GLY A 221 33.48 -28.24 34.58
C GLY A 221 33.46 -29.41 35.53
N GLY A 222 34.23 -30.45 35.20
CA GLY A 222 34.74 -31.39 36.19
C GLY A 222 34.45 -32.85 35.87
N GLU A 223 35.40 -33.49 35.17
CA GLU A 223 35.88 -34.83 35.49
C GLU A 223 37.15 -35.10 34.66
N GLU A 224 38.25 -34.45 35.06
CA GLU A 224 39.61 -34.98 34.88
C GLU A 224 40.29 -34.85 36.23
N HIS A 225 40.60 -35.98 36.87
CA HIS A 225 41.93 -36.31 37.37
C HIS A 225 41.95 -37.74 37.96
N ASP A 226 42.99 -38.46 37.53
CA ASP A 226 43.47 -39.76 37.99
C ASP A 226 43.64 -39.91 39.51
#